data_AF-A0A401ZQQ7-F1
#
_entry.id   AF-A0A401ZQQ7-F1
#
_cell.length_a   1.000
_cell.length_b   1.000
_cell.length_c   1.000
_cell.angle_alpha   90.00
_cell.angle_beta   90.00
_cell.angle_gamma   90.00
#
_symmetry.space_group_name_H-M   'P 1'
#
loop_
_entity.id
_entity.type
_entity.pdbx_description
1 polymer ?
#
loop_
_entity_poly.entity_id
_entity_poly.type
_entity_poly.pdbx_seq_one_letter_code
_entity_poly.pdbx_strand_id
1 'polypeptide(L)'
;MGEEKIRLETLRGTMHIDIPGTAAAAGVPPRVVYFMLIGQPVSKEHANKVLEVLSTPRRRLTLENVDIVLWDDFLLLYCIRATDGVHFEHDQFTCVYAKNEAYARMLTAAWFDHVREALPQVYCTPIPYGLMIGDMHIVGCRGERSETP
;
A
#
# COMPACT_ATOMS: atom_id res chain seq x y z
N MET A 1 -11.00 23.31 -2.99
CA MET A 1 -11.75 22.12 -3.44
C MET A 1 -10.88 21.41 -4.45
N GLY A 2 -10.21 20.32 -4.06
CA GLY A 2 -9.47 19.50 -5.03
C GLY A 2 -10.47 18.69 -5.86
N GLU A 3 -10.29 18.64 -7.18
CA GLU A 3 -11.08 17.77 -8.04
C GLU A 3 -10.95 16.32 -7.57
N GLU A 4 -12.08 15.61 -7.49
CA GLU A 4 -12.11 14.21 -7.10
C GLU A 4 -11.47 13.35 -8.19
N LYS A 5 -10.34 12.70 -7.87
CA LYS A 5 -9.63 11.84 -8.81
C LYS A 5 -10.43 10.58 -9.10
N ILE A 6 -10.36 10.12 -10.35
CA ILE A 6 -11.14 8.98 -10.81
C ILE A 6 -10.40 7.69 -10.45
N ARG A 7 -11.04 6.76 -9.75
CA ARG A 7 -10.45 5.44 -9.50
C ARG A 7 -10.40 4.62 -10.78
N LEU A 8 -9.28 3.92 -11.02
CA LEU A 8 -9.11 3.07 -12.21
C LEU A 8 -10.14 1.94 -12.26
N GLU A 9 -10.59 1.45 -11.11
CA GLU A 9 -11.69 0.49 -10.99
C GLU A 9 -12.99 1.03 -11.60
N THR A 10 -13.35 2.28 -11.30
CA THR A 10 -14.54 2.96 -11.86
C THR A 10 -14.45 3.09 -13.37
N LEU A 11 -13.24 3.24 -13.91
CA LEU A 11 -13.02 3.28 -15.35
C LEU A 11 -13.41 1.96 -16.01
N ARG A 12 -13.25 0.79 -15.37
CA ARG A 12 -13.67 -0.51 -15.96
C ARG A 12 -15.15 -0.57 -16.34
N GLY A 13 -16.02 0.20 -15.67
CA GLY A 13 -17.43 0.30 -16.05
C GLY A 13 -17.66 1.04 -17.39
N THR A 14 -16.67 1.81 -17.84
CA THR A 14 -16.73 2.69 -19.02
C THR A 14 -15.71 2.35 -20.11
N MET A 15 -14.66 1.59 -19.79
CA MET A 15 -13.64 1.14 -20.72
C MET A 15 -13.32 -0.34 -20.49
N HIS A 16 -13.19 -1.09 -21.58
CA HIS A 16 -12.72 -2.46 -21.51
C HIS A 16 -11.21 -2.45 -21.29
N ILE A 17 -10.77 -2.85 -20.08
CA ILE A 17 -9.34 -2.98 -19.75
C ILE A 17 -8.96 -4.45 -19.86
N ASP A 18 -8.36 -4.82 -21.00
CA ASP A 18 -7.74 -6.12 -21.18
C ASP A 18 -6.37 -6.11 -20.49
N ILE A 19 -6.22 -6.87 -19.41
CA ILE A 19 -5.01 -6.85 -18.56
C ILE A 19 -3.76 -7.25 -19.37
N PRO A 20 -3.74 -8.41 -20.09
CA PRO A 20 -2.57 -8.81 -20.87
C PRO A 20 -2.25 -7.83 -22.01
N GLY A 21 -3.25 -7.41 -22.79
CA GLY A 21 -3.04 -6.49 -23.92
C GLY A 21 -2.56 -5.11 -23.48
N THR A 22 -3.16 -4.54 -22.43
CA THR A 22 -2.72 -3.26 -21.87
C THR A 22 -1.30 -3.35 -21.34
N ALA A 23 -0.96 -4.43 -20.63
CA ALA A 23 0.38 -4.62 -20.10
C ALA A 23 1.43 -4.76 -21.21
N ALA A 24 1.12 -5.53 -22.25
CA ALA A 24 1.99 -5.68 -23.42
C ALA A 24 2.21 -4.34 -24.13
N ALA A 25 1.15 -3.57 -24.39
CA ALA A 25 1.24 -2.27 -25.03
C ALA A 25 2.02 -1.24 -24.18
N ALA A 26 1.92 -1.31 -22.86
CA ALA A 26 2.63 -0.42 -21.93
C ALA A 26 4.08 -0.87 -21.65
N GLY A 27 4.48 -2.06 -22.11
CA GLY A 27 5.79 -2.64 -21.80
C GLY A 27 5.99 -2.91 -20.31
N VAL A 28 4.94 -3.30 -19.59
CA VAL A 28 4.98 -3.61 -18.15
C VAL A 28 4.49 -5.03 -17.87
N PRO A 29 4.85 -5.65 -16.74
CA PRO A 29 4.30 -6.95 -16.35
C PRO A 29 2.77 -6.89 -16.11
N PRO A 30 1.98 -7.92 -16.49
CA PRO A 30 0.51 -7.94 -16.28
C PRO A 30 0.06 -7.69 -14.84
N ARG A 31 0.86 -8.12 -13.87
CA ARG A 31 0.62 -7.85 -12.44
C ARG A 31 0.49 -6.36 -12.11
N VAL A 32 1.17 -5.49 -12.85
CA VAL A 32 1.10 -4.02 -12.65
C VAL A 32 -0.31 -3.51 -12.97
N VAL A 33 -0.85 -3.89 -14.12
CA VAL A 33 -2.20 -3.48 -14.53
C VAL A 33 -3.23 -4.06 -13.57
N TYR A 34 -3.07 -5.32 -13.17
CA TYR A 34 -3.92 -5.93 -12.15
C TYR A 34 -3.87 -5.16 -10.83
N PHE A 35 -2.67 -4.83 -10.32
CA PHE A 35 -2.49 -4.08 -9.08
C PHE A 35 -3.11 -2.69 -9.14
N MET A 36 -2.94 -1.95 -10.23
CA MET A 36 -3.61 -0.66 -10.41
C MET A 36 -5.14 -0.78 -10.35
N LEU A 37 -5.70 -1.86 -10.89
CA LEU A 37 -7.16 -2.10 -10.88
C LEU A 37 -7.71 -2.40 -9.48
N ILE A 38 -6.94 -3.11 -8.63
CA ILE A 38 -7.35 -3.47 -7.27
C ILE A 38 -6.83 -2.50 -6.21
N GLY A 39 -6.31 -1.33 -6.61
CA GLY A 39 -5.80 -0.32 -5.68
C GLY A 39 -4.52 -0.73 -4.94
N GLN A 40 -3.78 -1.71 -5.47
CA GLN A 40 -2.47 -2.10 -4.95
C GLN A 40 -1.37 -1.19 -5.51
N PRO A 41 -0.30 -0.97 -4.75
CA PRO A 41 0.75 -0.05 -5.14
C PRO A 41 1.57 -0.49 -6.35
N VAL A 42 1.92 0.50 -7.18
CA VAL A 42 2.81 0.34 -8.35
C VAL A 42 3.81 1.48 -8.44
N SER A 43 4.89 1.32 -9.22
CA SER A 43 5.83 2.43 -9.42
C SER A 43 5.20 3.53 -10.27
N LYS A 44 5.61 4.78 -10.02
CA LYS A 44 5.16 5.95 -10.79
C LYS A 44 5.41 5.81 -12.29
N GLU A 45 6.57 5.28 -12.67
CA GLU A 45 6.92 5.02 -14.06
C GLU A 45 5.94 4.04 -14.71
N HIS A 46 5.68 2.90 -14.05
CA HIS A 46 4.76 1.90 -14.57
C HIS A 46 3.33 2.43 -14.67
N ALA A 47 2.87 3.18 -13.65
CA ALA A 47 1.56 3.80 -13.67
C ALA A 47 1.40 4.75 -14.86
N ASN A 48 2.39 5.62 -15.12
CA ASN A 48 2.35 6.53 -16.26
C ASN A 48 2.28 5.79 -17.59
N LYS A 49 3.09 4.73 -17.79
CA LYS A 49 3.05 3.91 -19.02
C LYS A 49 1.67 3.29 -19.26
N VAL A 50 1.05 2.76 -18.21
CA VAL A 50 -0.30 2.17 -18.32
C VAL A 50 -1.35 3.24 -18.62
N LEU A 51 -1.31 4.38 -17.93
CA LEU A 51 -2.26 5.47 -18.17
C LEU A 51 -2.11 6.09 -19.57
N GLU A 52 -0.91 6.14 -20.12
CA GLU A 52 -0.65 6.58 -21.49
C GLU A 52 -1.32 5.66 -22.50
N VAL A 53 -1.18 4.34 -22.35
CA VAL A 53 -1.84 3.35 -23.22
C VAL A 53 -3.36 3.39 -23.11
N LEU A 54 -3.89 3.61 -21.90
CA LEU A 54 -5.34 3.72 -21.67
C LEU A 54 -5.91 5.09 -22.09
N SER A 55 -5.05 6.07 -22.37
CA SER A 55 -5.49 7.39 -22.84
C SER A 55 -6.04 7.31 -24.26
N THR A 56 -7.04 8.13 -24.54
CA THR A 56 -7.61 8.29 -25.88
C THR A 56 -7.44 9.73 -26.35
N PRO A 57 -7.57 10.04 -27.66
CA PRO A 57 -7.51 11.42 -28.14
C PRO A 57 -8.51 12.37 -27.48
N ARG A 58 -9.61 11.84 -26.94
CA ARG A 58 -10.67 12.62 -26.25
C ARG A 58 -10.50 12.67 -24.73
N ARG A 59 -9.69 11.79 -24.16
CA ARG A 59 -9.54 11.65 -22.71
C ARG A 59 -8.12 11.21 -22.38
N ARG A 60 -7.32 12.16 -21.92
CA ARG A 60 -5.97 11.89 -21.41
C ARG A 60 -6.03 11.51 -19.94
N LEU A 61 -5.45 10.37 -19.59
CA LEU A 61 -5.34 9.89 -18.22
C LEU A 61 -3.94 10.19 -17.69
N THR A 62 -3.86 10.78 -16.52
CA THR A 62 -2.62 11.13 -15.83
C THR A 62 -2.77 10.88 -14.33
N LEU A 63 -1.66 10.87 -13.60
CA LEU A 63 -1.68 10.76 -12.12
C LEU A 63 -2.36 11.97 -11.44
N GLU A 64 -2.61 13.05 -12.17
CA GLU A 64 -3.34 14.22 -11.68
C GLU A 64 -4.86 13.97 -11.66
N ASN A 65 -5.38 13.18 -12.62
CA ASN A 65 -6.82 12.96 -12.79
C ASN A 65 -7.29 11.52 -12.51
N VAL A 66 -6.36 10.57 -12.37
CA VAL A 66 -6.63 9.19 -11.93
C VAL A 66 -6.02 8.94 -10.55
N ASP A 67 -6.82 8.37 -9.66
CA ASP A 67 -6.36 7.90 -8.36
C ASP A 67 -5.65 6.56 -8.54
N ILE A 68 -4.32 6.60 -8.53
CA ILE A 68 -3.45 5.43 -8.53
C ILE A 68 -2.65 5.44 -7.24
N VAL A 69 -2.58 4.26 -6.62
CA VAL A 69 -1.76 4.04 -5.44
C VAL A 69 -0.31 3.83 -5.90
N LEU A 70 0.58 4.78 -5.59
CA LEU A 70 1.99 4.69 -5.99
C LEU A 70 2.85 4.16 -4.84
N TRP A 71 3.87 3.36 -5.11
CA TRP A 71 4.91 3.00 -4.13
C TRP A 71 5.54 4.24 -3.49
N ASP A 72 5.70 5.32 -4.26
CA ASP A 72 6.23 6.59 -3.79
C ASP A 72 5.31 7.28 -2.76
N ASP A 73 4.02 6.93 -2.72
CA ASP A 73 3.07 7.44 -1.73
C ASP A 73 3.23 6.72 -0.38
N PHE A 74 3.95 5.60 -0.32
CA PHE A 74 4.15 4.84 0.91
C PHE A 74 5.34 5.41 1.66
N LEU A 75 5.04 6.35 2.55
CA LEU A 75 6.03 7.02 3.38
C LEU A 75 6.37 6.25 4.67
N LEU A 76 5.58 5.23 5.03
CA LEU A 76 5.65 4.60 6.35
C LEU A 76 5.84 3.10 6.27
N LEU A 77 6.97 2.61 6.80
CA LEU A 77 7.19 1.20 7.08
C LEU A 77 6.70 0.91 8.50
N TYR A 78 5.63 0.14 8.63
CA TYR A 78 5.05 -0.22 9.91
C TYR A 78 5.42 -1.66 10.25
N CYS A 79 6.10 -1.85 11.37
CA CYS A 79 6.49 -3.17 11.85
C CYS A 79 5.42 -3.69 12.82
N ILE A 80 4.89 -4.87 12.50
CA ILE A 80 3.95 -5.59 13.34
C ILE A 80 4.67 -6.80 13.92
N ARG A 81 4.59 -6.94 15.24
CA ARG A 81 5.20 -8.05 15.97
C ARG A 81 4.15 -9.04 16.44
N ALA A 82 4.32 -10.29 16.07
CA ALA A 82 3.62 -11.46 16.58
C ALA A 82 4.50 -12.14 17.64
N THR A 83 4.00 -12.25 18.87
CA THR A 83 4.70 -12.82 20.02
C THR A 83 3.77 -13.76 20.78
N ASP A 84 4.29 -14.83 21.37
CA ASP A 84 3.52 -15.70 22.29
C ASP A 84 3.41 -15.09 23.70
N GLY A 85 4.08 -13.95 23.93
CA GLY A 85 4.11 -13.23 25.21
C GLY A 85 5.04 -13.85 26.26
N VAL A 86 5.79 -14.91 25.90
CA VAL A 86 6.65 -15.67 26.82
C VAL A 86 8.08 -15.78 26.27
N HIS A 87 8.24 -16.07 24.98
CA HIS A 87 9.50 -16.32 24.29
C HIS A 87 9.72 -15.31 23.18
N PHE A 88 10.25 -14.13 23.54
CA PHE A 88 10.49 -13.03 22.61
C PHE A 88 11.52 -13.36 21.51
N GLU A 89 12.36 -14.38 21.71
CA GLU A 89 13.29 -14.93 20.73
C GLU A 89 12.61 -15.59 19.51
N HIS A 90 11.32 -15.91 19.61
CA HIS A 90 10.51 -16.50 18.54
C HIS A 90 9.57 -15.49 17.89
N ASP A 91 9.72 -14.21 18.21
CA ASP A 91 8.89 -13.15 17.64
C ASP A 91 8.96 -13.16 16.11
N GLN A 92 7.78 -13.15 15.48
CA GLN A 92 7.66 -12.98 14.04
C GLN A 92 7.32 -11.52 13.73
N PHE A 93 7.99 -10.98 12.72
CA PHE A 93 7.80 -9.61 12.28
C PHE A 93 7.21 -9.59 10.89
N THR A 94 6.20 -8.75 10.68
CA THR A 94 5.75 -8.38 9.34
C THR A 94 5.87 -6.87 9.15
N CYS A 95 6.26 -6.49 7.95
CA CYS A 95 6.42 -5.10 7.55
C CYS A 95 5.30 -4.72 6.60
N VAL A 96 4.52 -3.70 6.95
CA VAL A 96 3.47 -3.16 6.07
C VAL A 96 3.82 -1.74 5.68
N TYR A 97 3.78 -1.48 4.38
CA TYR A 97 3.93 -0.13 3.85
C TYR A 97 2.58 0.58 3.93
N ALA A 98 2.55 1.81 4.45
CA ALA A 98 1.36 2.64 4.49
C ALA A 98 1.59 4.07 3.99
N LYS A 99 0.54 4.64 3.36
CA LYS A 99 0.46 6.03 2.92
C LYS A 99 0.48 7.05 4.06
N ASN A 100 -0.17 6.70 5.17
CA ASN A 100 -0.25 7.51 6.39
C ASN A 100 -0.57 6.60 7.58
N GLU A 101 -0.53 7.17 8.79
CA GLU A 101 -0.71 6.43 10.04
C GLU A 101 -2.11 5.81 10.18
N ALA A 102 -3.16 6.49 9.70
CA ALA A 102 -4.52 5.96 9.72
C ALA A 102 -4.65 4.71 8.83
N TYR A 103 -4.04 4.74 7.64
CA TYR A 103 -4.00 3.60 6.73
C TYR A 103 -3.13 2.47 7.29
N ALA A 104 -2.02 2.78 7.96
CA ALA A 104 -1.20 1.78 8.66
C ALA A 104 -2.00 1.04 9.73
N ARG A 105 -2.77 1.77 10.56
CA ARG A 105 -3.65 1.19 11.57
C ARG A 105 -4.72 0.28 10.96
N MET A 106 -5.35 0.69 9.86
CA MET A 106 -6.36 -0.11 9.18
C MET A 106 -5.79 -1.42 8.62
N LEU A 107 -4.65 -1.35 7.92
CA LEU A 107 -3.98 -2.55 7.38
C LEU A 107 -3.53 -3.49 8.51
N THR A 108 -3.03 -2.91 9.61
CA THR A 108 -2.61 -3.65 10.80
C THR A 108 -3.79 -4.35 11.47
N ALA A 109 -4.94 -3.69 11.61
CA ALA A 109 -6.14 -4.27 12.20
C ALA A 109 -6.67 -5.45 11.36
N ALA A 110 -6.75 -5.31 10.04
CA ALA A 110 -7.19 -6.39 9.15
C ALA A 110 -6.26 -7.61 9.22
N TRP A 111 -4.95 -7.38 9.31
CA TRP A 111 -3.98 -8.46 9.50
C TRP A 111 -4.11 -9.11 10.89
N PHE A 112 -4.31 -8.31 11.94
CA PHE A 112 -4.52 -8.81 13.30
C PHE A 112 -5.73 -9.71 13.42
N ASP A 113 -6.84 -9.35 12.79
CA ASP A 113 -8.04 -10.19 12.80
C ASP A 113 -7.76 -11.56 12.18
N HIS A 114 -7.05 -11.59 11.05
CA HIS A 114 -6.66 -12.83 10.39
C HIS A 114 -5.71 -13.69 11.23
N VAL A 115 -4.68 -13.08 11.84
CA VAL A 115 -3.72 -13.81 12.69
C VAL A 115 -4.37 -14.33 13.96
N ARG A 116 -5.25 -13.54 14.60
CA ARG A 116 -5.94 -13.95 15.83
C ARG A 116 -6.90 -15.11 15.59
N GLU A 117 -7.55 -15.16 14.42
CA GLU A 117 -8.36 -16.31 14.02
C GLU A 117 -7.51 -17.58 13.83
N ALA A 118 -6.33 -17.45 13.20
CA ALA A 118 -5.45 -18.58 12.93
C ALA A 118 -4.63 -19.04 14.16
N LEU A 119 -4.25 -18.11 15.03
CA LEU A 119 -3.30 -18.29 16.13
C LEU A 119 -3.75 -17.47 17.36
N PRO A 120 -4.74 -17.94 18.13
CA PRO A 120 -5.34 -17.17 19.22
C PRO A 120 -4.39 -16.88 20.40
N GLN A 121 -3.31 -17.65 20.54
CA GLN A 121 -2.25 -17.44 21.52
C GLN A 121 -1.20 -16.39 21.12
N VAL A 122 -1.29 -15.83 19.90
CA VAL A 122 -0.32 -14.85 19.40
C VAL A 122 -0.81 -13.44 19.69
N TYR A 123 -0.02 -12.71 20.46
CA TYR A 123 -0.18 -11.28 20.70
C TYR A 123 0.49 -10.49 19.60
N CYS A 124 -0.15 -9.37 19.30
CA CYS A 124 0.02 -8.70 18.05
C CYS A 124 0.14 -7.22 18.39
N THR A 125 1.37 -6.67 18.34
CA THR A 125 1.67 -5.32 18.86
C THR A 125 2.24 -4.43 17.75
N PRO A 126 1.65 -3.25 17.50
CA PRO A 126 2.26 -2.25 16.63
C PRO A 126 3.54 -1.68 17.24
N ILE A 127 4.59 -1.47 16.43
CA ILE A 127 5.83 -0.82 16.86
C ILE A 127 5.98 0.55 16.17
N PRO A 128 5.33 1.59 16.69
CA PRO A 128 5.26 2.90 16.02
C PRO A 128 6.61 3.62 15.99
N TYR A 129 7.54 3.35 16.92
CA TYR A 129 8.85 4.00 16.92
C TYR A 129 9.85 3.36 15.98
N GLY A 130 9.48 2.27 15.33
CA GLY A 130 10.39 1.49 14.53
C GLY A 130 11.10 0.41 15.34
N LEU A 131 11.92 -0.37 14.66
CA LEU A 131 12.59 -1.53 15.22
C LEU A 131 14.08 -1.44 14.97
N MET A 132 14.87 -1.77 15.98
CA MET A 132 16.30 -2.01 15.83
C MET A 132 16.52 -3.51 15.61
N ILE A 133 17.14 -3.89 14.50
CA ILE A 133 17.59 -5.26 14.20
C ILE A 133 19.11 -5.21 14.01
N GLY A 134 19.87 -5.60 15.04
CA GLY A 134 21.33 -5.41 15.03
C GLY A 134 21.69 -3.92 14.96
N ASP A 135 22.42 -3.54 13.92
CA ASP A 135 22.78 -2.15 13.57
C ASP A 135 21.78 -1.49 12.60
N MET A 136 20.78 -2.23 12.10
CA MET A 136 19.76 -1.73 11.20
C MET A 136 18.59 -1.11 11.97
N HIS A 137 18.29 0.16 11.68
CA HIS A 137 17.10 0.84 12.20
C HIS A 137 15.98 0.88 11.14
N ILE A 138 14.90 0.14 11.39
CA ILE A 138 13.65 0.26 10.66
C ILE A 138 12.85 1.39 11.28
N VAL A 139 12.81 2.56 10.64
CA VAL A 139 12.12 3.74 11.15
C VAL A 139 10.61 3.48 11.18
N GLY A 140 9.97 3.68 12.34
CA GLY A 140 8.50 3.67 12.46
C GLY A 140 7.90 5.07 12.37
N CYS A 141 6.57 5.14 12.38
CA CYS A 141 5.83 6.39 12.38
C CYS A 141 6.11 7.24 13.65
N ARG A 142 6.83 8.36 13.51
CA ARG A 142 6.58 9.49 14.42
C ARG A 142 5.17 10.01 14.13
N GLY A 143 4.24 9.79 15.04
CA GLY A 143 3.19 10.78 15.28
C GLY A 143 3.89 12.07 15.65
N GLU A 144 3.53 13.18 15.01
CA GLU A 144 3.96 14.50 15.44
C GLU A 144 3.73 14.61 16.95
N ARG A 145 4.76 15.08 17.67
CA ARG A 145 4.63 15.38 19.08
C ARG A 145 3.43 16.31 19.26
N SER A 146 2.37 15.82 19.89
CA SER A 146 1.49 16.66 20.68
C SER A 146 2.31 17.07 21.92
N GLU A 147 3.21 18.02 21.76
CA GLU A 147 3.65 18.85 22.87
C GLU A 147 2.43 19.67 23.30
N THR A 148 1.91 19.40 24.49
CA THR A 148 1.30 20.41 25.37
C THR A 148 0.89 19.79 26.71
N PRO A 149 0.96 20.56 27.81
CA PRO A 149 2.05 21.39 28.32
C PRO A 149 2.77 20.74 29.51
#